data_AF-A0AA43ZFT8-F1
#
_entry.id   AF-A0AA43ZFT8-F1
#
_cell.length_a   1.000
_cell.length_b   1.000
_cell.length_c   1.000
_cell.angle_alpha   90.00
_cell.angle_beta   90.00
_cell.angle_gamma   90.00
#
_symmetry.space_group_name_H-M   'P 1'
#
loop_
_entity.id
_entity.type
_entity.pdbx_description
1 polymer ?
#
loop_
_entity_poly.entity_id
_entity_poly.type
_entity_poly.pdbx_seq_one_letter_code
_entity_poly.pdbx_strand_id
1 'polypeptide(L)' 'MSNAAHQPYEPLAISADVLARHIVQEHDGDAFEAVKTLVLELDFAREQLHIASSLLSTGIGRGWRPSFTRLPDIPEA' A
#
# COMPACT_ATOMS: atom_id res chain seq x y z
N MET A 1 3.42 39.27 3.57
CA MET A 1 3.30 37.90 4.12
C MET A 1 2.88 36.99 2.98
N SER A 2 3.79 36.18 2.45
CA SER A 2 3.49 35.28 1.33
C SER A 2 2.58 34.16 1.82
N ASN A 3 1.37 34.14 1.28
CA ASN A 3 0.41 33.05 1.48
C ASN A 3 1.02 31.80 0.83
N ALA A 4 1.38 30.79 1.63
CA ALA A 4 1.84 29.52 1.08
C ALA A 4 0.68 28.93 0.28
N ALA A 5 0.78 29.01 -1.05
CA ALA A 5 -0.19 28.42 -1.95
C ALA A 5 -0.35 26.94 -1.55
N HIS A 6 -1.59 26.53 -1.36
CA HIS A 6 -1.95 25.11 -1.31
C HIS A 6 -1.40 24.51 -2.61
N GLN A 7 -0.33 23.72 -2.52
CA GLN A 7 0.09 22.88 -3.64
C GLN A 7 -1.08 21.92 -3.86
N PRO A 8 -1.83 22.02 -4.98
CA PRO A 8 -2.88 21.08 -5.25
C PRO A 8 -2.24 19.69 -5.34
N TYR A 9 -2.94 18.68 -4.81
CA TYR A 9 -2.55 17.29 -5.00
C TYR A 9 -2.45 17.04 -6.51
N GLU A 10 -1.22 16.92 -6.99
CA GLU A 10 -0.93 16.49 -8.35
C GLU A 10 -1.05 14.97 -8.33
N PRO A 11 -2.05 14.38 -9.03
CA PRO A 11 -2.14 12.93 -9.11
C PRO A 11 -0.82 12.41 -9.68
N LEU A 12 -0.27 11.36 -9.07
CA LEU A 12 0.79 10.57 -9.68
C LEU A 12 0.36 10.30 -11.13
N ALA A 13 1.17 10.74 -12.10
CA ALA A 13 0.83 10.76 -13.53
C ALA A 13 0.84 9.34 -14.16
N ILE A 14 0.34 8.34 -13.44
CA ILE A 14 0.17 6.96 -13.89
C ILE A 14 -1.30 6.62 -13.67
N SER A 15 -2.03 6.47 -14.77
CA SER A 15 -3.45 6.15 -14.72
C SER A 15 -3.68 4.71 -14.23
N ALA A 16 -4.86 4.47 -13.65
CA ALA A 16 -5.21 3.14 -13.11
C ALA A 16 -5.13 2.03 -14.17
N ASP A 17 -5.40 2.34 -15.45
CA ASP A 17 -5.26 1.37 -16.54
C ASP A 17 -3.80 1.02 -16.86
N VAL A 18 -2.86 1.95 -16.68
CA VAL A 18 -1.42 1.67 -16.84
C VAL A 18 -0.95 0.74 -15.72
N LEU A 19 -1.36 1.01 -14.47
CA LEU A 19 -1.04 0.16 -13.32
C LEU A 19 -1.66 -1.24 -13.46
N ALA A 20 -2.94 -1.32 -13.83
CA ALA A 20 -3.62 -2.60 -14.01
C ALA A 20 -2.94 -3.45 -15.10
N ARG A 21 -2.54 -2.84 -16.23
CA ARG A 21 -1.79 -3.55 -17.28
C ARG A 21 -0.44 -4.04 -16.78
N HIS A 22 0.30 -3.21 -16.05
CA HIS A 22 1.59 -3.60 -15.47
C HIS A 22 1.46 -4.80 -14.53
N ILE A 23 0.50 -4.75 -13.60
CA ILE A 23 0.29 -5.83 -12.63
C ILE A 23 -0.10 -7.13 -13.35
N VAL A 24 -1.00 -7.08 -14.34
CA VAL A 24 -1.33 -8.28 -15.13
C VAL A 24 -0.11 -8.83 -15.87
N GLN A 25 0.79 -7.96 -16.37
CA GLN A 25 2.03 -8.38 -17.01
C GLN A 25 3.02 -9.05 -16.05
N GLU A 26 3.11 -8.58 -14.80
CA GLU A 26 3.94 -9.21 -13.75
C GLU A 26 3.48 -10.63 -13.39
N HIS A 27 2.22 -10.96 -13.69
CA HIS A 27 1.62 -12.28 -13.49
C HIS A 27 1.51 -13.10 -14.79
N ASP A 28 2.43 -12.89 -15.75
CA ASP A 28 2.46 -13.60 -17.05
C ASP A 28 1.14 -13.51 -17.86
N GLY A 29 0.37 -12.45 -17.65
CA GLY A 29 -0.95 -12.26 -18.27
C GLY A 29 -2.11 -12.93 -17.53
N ASP A 30 -1.87 -13.62 -16.41
CA ASP A 30 -2.92 -14.18 -15.56
C ASP A 30 -3.59 -13.07 -14.74
N ALA A 31 -4.67 -12.53 -15.30
CA ALA A 31 -5.45 -11.49 -14.66
C ALA A 31 -6.12 -11.96 -13.35
N PHE A 32 -6.41 -13.25 -13.20
CA PHE A 32 -7.06 -13.75 -11.99
C PHE A 32 -6.06 -13.84 -10.83
N GLU A 33 -4.84 -14.34 -11.08
CA GLU A 33 -3.78 -14.32 -10.06
C GLU A 33 -3.31 -12.91 -9.70
N ALA A 34 -3.26 -12.00 -10.68
CA ALA A 34 -3.03 -10.58 -10.43
C ALA A 34 -4.06 -9.99 -9.45
N VAL A 35 -5.35 -10.23 -9.70
CA VAL A 35 -6.43 -9.77 -8.80
C VAL A 35 -6.34 -10.43 -7.43
N LYS A 36 -6.07 -11.74 -7.36
CA LYS A 36 -5.91 -12.45 -6.08
C LYS A 36 -4.77 -11.85 -5.26
N THR A 37 -3.63 -11.56 -5.88
CA THR A 37 -2.50 -10.90 -5.23
C THR A 37 -2.90 -9.52 -4.71
N LEU A 38 -3.58 -8.70 -5.52
CA LEU A 38 -4.06 -7.39 -5.10
C LEU A 38 -5.05 -7.44 -3.94
N VAL A 39 -5.96 -8.41 -3.93
CA VAL A 39 -6.89 -8.60 -2.81
C VAL A 39 -6.14 -8.90 -1.52
N LEU A 40 -5.12 -9.76 -1.58
CA LEU A 40 -4.29 -10.08 -0.42
C LEU A 40 -3.43 -8.88 0.03
N GLU A 41 -2.97 -8.01 -0.89
CA GLU A 41 -2.20 -6.80 -0.54
C GLU A 41 -3.10 -5.76 0.13
N LEU A 42 -4.32 -5.60 -0.38
CA LEU A 42 -5.30 -4.70 0.18
C LEU A 42 -5.74 -5.12 1.59
N ASP A 43 -5.95 -6.42 1.81
CA ASP A 43 -6.30 -6.95 3.13
C ASP A 43 -5.19 -6.67 4.15
N PHE A 44 -3.94 -6.97 3.78
CA PHE A 44 -2.77 -6.68 4.61
C PHE A 44 -2.62 -5.17 4.91
N ALA A 45 -2.79 -4.30 3.91
CA ALA A 45 -2.70 -2.86 4.10
C ALA A 45 -3.80 -2.33 5.06
N ARG A 46 -5.01 -2.91 5.00
CA ARG A 46 -6.10 -2.58 5.93
C ARG A 46 -5.77 -3.02 7.35
N GLU A 47 -5.16 -4.18 7.53
CA GLU A 47 -4.71 -4.65 8.84
C GLU A 47 -3.65 -3.71 9.43
N GLN A 48 -2.62 -3.34 8.66
CA GLN A 48 -1.60 -2.38 9.12
C GLN A 48 -2.21 -1.02 9.48
N LEU A 49 -3.20 -0.54 8.71
CA LEU A 49 -3.91 0.70 9.00
C LEU A 49 -4.77 0.59 10.27
N HIS A 50 -5.40 -0.57 10.49
CA HIS A 50 -6.17 -0.83 11.71
C HIS A 50 -5.28 -0.82 12.96
N ILE A 51 -4.11 -1.45 12.87
CA ILE A 51 -3.10 -1.42 13.94
C ILE A 51 -2.64 0.02 14.18
N ALA A 52 -2.29 0.76 13.13
CA ALA A 52 -1.88 2.14 13.22
C ALA A 52 -2.95 3.00 13.90
N SER A 53 -4.22 2.90 13.48
CA SER A 53 -5.30 3.69 14.06
C SER A 53 -5.52 3.37 15.55
N SER A 54 -5.38 2.10 15.94
CA SER A 54 -5.54 1.64 17.32
C SER A 54 -4.40 2.09 18.24
N LEU A 55 -3.16 2.02 17.76
CA LEU A 55 -1.97 2.41 18.53
C LEU A 55 -1.78 3.93 18.60
N LEU A 56 -1.99 4.63 17.48
CA LEU A 56 -1.80 6.08 17.40
C LEU A 56 -2.92 6.83 18.14
N SER A 57 -4.17 6.37 18.10
CA SER A 57 -5.28 7.01 18.81
C SER A 57 -5.14 6.95 20.34
N THR A 58 -4.45 5.92 20.85
CA THR A 58 -4.25 5.70 22.30
C THR A 58 -2.91 6.22 22.80
N GLY A 59 -2.05 6.77 21.92
CA GLY A 59 -0.71 7.25 22.25
C GLY A 59 0.33 6.14 22.43
N ILE A 60 -0.01 4.88 22.16
CA ILE A 60 0.84 3.68 22.25
C ILE A 60 1.57 3.47 20.90
N GLY A 61 2.12 4.54 20.32
CA GLY A 61 2.81 4.47 19.02
C GLY A 61 4.34 4.34 19.09
N ARG A 62 4.93 4.45 20.29
CA ARG A 62 6.39 4.47 20.43
C ARG A 62 7.00 3.11 20.07
N GLY A 63 7.83 3.12 19.02
CA GLY A 63 8.58 1.94 18.57
C GLY A 63 7.83 1.06 17.57
N TRP A 64 6.53 1.26 17.36
CA TRP A 64 5.80 0.58 16.30
C TRP A 64 6.16 1.15 14.93
N ARG A 65 6.25 0.27 13.92
CA ARG A 65 6.45 0.62 12.52
C ARG A 65 5.52 -0.24 11.66
N PRO A 66 4.90 0.32 10.60
CA PRO A 66 4.12 -0.46 9.66
C PRO A 66 5.03 -1.45 8.93
N SER A 67 4.54 -2.66 8.70
CA SER A 67 5.13 -3.54 7.71
C SER A 67 4.58 -3.18 6.33
N PHE A 68 5.45 -3.20 5.32
CA PHE A 68 5.10 -2.87 3.93
C PHE A 68 5.06 -4.11 3.02
N THR A 69 5.35 -5.29 3.56
CA THR A 69 5.38 -6.54 2.80
C THR A 69 4.66 -7.62 3.61
N ARG A 70 3.79 -8.38 2.95
CA ARG A 70 3.09 -9.50 3.59
C ARG A 70 4.03 -10.66 3.92
N LEU A 71 5.01 -10.90 3.06
CA LEU A 71 6.00 -11.96 3.21
C LEU A 71 7.23 -11.44 3.96
N PRO A 72 7.84 -12.24 4.84
CA PRO A 72 9.11 -11.87 5.46
C PRO A 72 10.23 -11.80 4.40
N ASP A 73 11.16 -10.84 4.56
CA ASP A 73 12.33 -10.68 3.67
C ASP A 73 13.27 -11.90 3.67
N ILE A 74 13.14 -12.77 4.67
CA ILE A 74 13.91 -14.00 4.81
C ILE A 74 12.94 -15.17 4.61
N PRO A 75 13.04 -15.95 3.52
CA PRO A 75 12.36 -17.23 3.46
C PRO A 75 12.98 -18.13 4.53
N GLU A 76 12.17 -18.71 5.42
CA GLU A 76 12.63 -19.67 6.42
C GLU A 76 13.51 -20.74 5.73
N ALA A 77 14.74 -20.88 6.23
CA ALA A 77 15.74 -21.84 5.76
C ALA A 77 15.47 -23.26 6.27
#